data_AF-A0A2A9DMP8-F1
#
_entry.id   AF-A0A2A9DMP8-F1
#
_cell.length_a   1.000
_cell.length_b   1.000
_cell.length_c   1.000
_cell.angle_alpha   90.00
_cell.angle_beta   90.00
_cell.angle_gamma   90.00
#
_symmetry.space_group_name_H-M   'P 1'
#
loop_
_entity.id
_entity.type
_entity.pdbx_description
1 polymer ?
#
loop_
_entity_poly.entity_id
_entity_poly.type
_entity_poly.pdbx_seq_one_letter_code
_entity_poly.pdbx_strand_id
1 'polypeptide(L)'
;MTLTTNLQRIAQDATGRTREGIAALVASLRTFTTDQPDRLAFAGVGGLSALAKLGGESAVNTTTSAAALPFLLGTVNRADLPEDKRTAISAALIAGAIGQGSQARGAKTGVTVGAVALAAHYGLLAWLLYEKGARFSRERVVPRAVAWGAGTLLAAVKAPRLVVPTLLAGGPLVALSALANDRALVRDVPSFGYGHAGNLLLLTQGWALAREAFGPVAPVDAAARCAELGAYLLLIDALTA
;
A
#
# COMPACT_ATOMS: atom_id res chain seq x y z
N MET A 1 12.90 9.87 35.12
CA MET A 1 11.46 10.22 35.00
C MET A 1 11.04 10.62 33.57
N THR A 2 11.96 10.66 32.60
CA THR A 2 11.75 11.17 31.22
C THR A 2 11.41 10.11 30.17
N LEU A 3 11.73 8.82 30.41
CA LEU A 3 11.59 7.76 29.40
C LEU A 3 10.15 7.23 29.28
N THR A 4 9.48 7.07 30.41
CA THR A 4 8.07 6.68 30.49
C THR A 4 7.14 7.72 29.88
N THR A 5 7.41 9.01 30.11
CA THR A 5 6.63 10.12 29.54
C THR A 5 6.78 10.23 28.03
N ASN A 6 7.99 9.97 27.49
CA ASN A 6 8.23 9.95 26.04
C ASN A 6 7.56 8.74 25.36
N LEU A 7 7.61 7.56 25.96
CA LEU A 7 6.92 6.38 25.42
C LEU A 7 5.39 6.54 25.43
N GLN A 8 4.84 7.13 26.49
CA GLN A 8 3.41 7.46 26.55
C GLN A 8 3.01 8.47 25.48
N ARG A 9 3.83 9.52 25.25
CA ARG A 9 3.58 10.50 24.18
C ARG A 9 3.64 9.86 22.78
N ILE A 10 4.63 9.01 22.51
CA ILE A 10 4.73 8.28 21.24
C ILE A 10 3.53 7.36 21.03
N ALA A 11 3.09 6.64 22.08
CA ALA A 11 1.93 5.76 22.01
C ALA A 11 0.64 6.55 21.75
N GLN A 12 0.46 7.68 22.44
CA GLN A 12 -0.68 8.58 22.26
C GLN A 12 -0.72 9.17 20.83
N ASP A 13 0.40 9.67 20.33
CA ASP A 13 0.52 10.17 18.96
C ASP A 13 0.24 9.08 17.91
N ALA A 14 0.72 7.85 18.15
CA ALA A 14 0.44 6.71 17.27
C ALA A 14 -1.04 6.32 17.26
N THR A 15 -1.71 6.35 18.42
CA THR A 15 -3.15 6.10 18.51
C THR A 15 -3.98 7.21 17.88
N GLY A 16 -3.57 8.48 18.03
CA GLY A 16 -4.23 9.62 17.37
C GLY A 16 -4.18 9.50 15.86
N ARG A 17 -3.00 9.25 15.30
CA ARG A 17 -2.81 9.03 13.85
C ARG A 17 -3.59 7.83 13.31
N THR A 18 -3.69 6.77 14.10
CA THR A 18 -4.50 5.60 13.73
C THR A 18 -5.99 5.98 13.65
N ARG A 19 -6.51 6.76 14.61
CA ARG A 19 -7.91 7.22 14.60
C ARG A 19 -8.19 8.17 13.42
N GLU A 20 -7.29 9.10 13.13
CA GLU A 20 -7.38 10.01 11.98
C GLU A 20 -7.38 9.22 10.66
N GLY A 21 -6.49 8.23 10.53
CA GLY A 21 -6.44 7.33 9.36
C GLY A 21 -7.71 6.48 9.19
N ILE A 22 -8.27 5.96 10.28
CA ILE A 22 -9.55 5.23 10.26
C ILE A 22 -10.69 6.17 9.86
N ALA A 23 -10.73 7.41 10.39
CA ALA A 23 -11.74 8.38 10.02
C ALA A 23 -11.67 8.74 8.52
N ALA A 24 -10.46 8.92 7.98
CA ALA A 24 -10.25 9.14 6.54
C ALA A 24 -10.69 7.92 5.70
N LEU A 25 -10.39 6.70 6.16
CA LEU A 25 -10.86 5.48 5.50
C LEU A 25 -12.39 5.39 5.50
N VAL A 26 -13.03 5.64 6.64
CA VAL A 26 -14.50 5.65 6.76
C VAL A 26 -15.10 6.75 5.87
N ALA A 27 -14.48 7.93 5.79
CA ALA A 27 -14.93 8.99 4.89
C ALA A 27 -14.82 8.57 3.42
N SER A 28 -13.69 7.99 3.00
CA SER A 28 -13.50 7.44 1.65
C SER A 28 -14.55 6.35 1.35
N LEU A 29 -14.78 5.42 2.27
CA LEU A 29 -15.81 4.38 2.14
C LEU A 29 -17.23 4.95 2.06
N ARG A 30 -17.53 6.04 2.77
CA ARG A 30 -18.85 6.70 2.69
C ARG A 30 -19.08 7.44 1.38
N THR A 31 -18.03 7.77 0.64
CA THR A 31 -18.14 8.34 -0.71
C THR A 31 -18.40 7.30 -1.79
N PHE A 32 -18.54 6.01 -1.44
CA PHE A 32 -19.01 4.99 -2.38
C PHE A 32 -20.50 5.20 -2.70
N THR A 33 -20.74 6.06 -3.68
CA THR A 33 -22.05 6.26 -4.29
C THR A 33 -22.09 5.60 -5.67
N THR A 34 -23.30 5.42 -6.20
CA THR A 34 -23.52 4.97 -7.58
C THR A 34 -22.86 5.88 -8.63
N ASP A 35 -22.54 7.13 -8.26
CA ASP A 35 -21.90 8.11 -9.13
C ASP A 35 -20.38 7.91 -9.27
N GLN A 36 -19.80 6.94 -8.53
CA GLN A 36 -18.39 6.57 -8.60
C GLN A 36 -18.22 5.08 -8.95
N PRO A 37 -18.65 4.65 -10.16
CA PRO A 37 -18.69 3.24 -10.54
C PRO A 37 -17.31 2.55 -10.50
N ASP A 38 -16.25 3.31 -10.78
CA ASP A 38 -14.86 2.84 -10.72
C ASP A 38 -14.43 2.41 -9.32
N ARG A 39 -14.83 3.17 -8.29
CA ARG A 39 -14.51 2.82 -6.91
C ARG A 39 -15.30 1.58 -6.50
N LEU A 40 -16.59 1.52 -6.82
CA LEU A 40 -17.42 0.35 -6.58
C LEU A 40 -16.83 -0.90 -7.25
N ALA A 41 -16.38 -0.80 -8.50
CA ALA A 41 -15.72 -1.90 -9.20
C ALA A 41 -14.39 -2.27 -8.52
N PHE A 42 -13.57 -1.30 -8.13
CA PHE A 42 -12.35 -1.54 -7.35
C PHE A 42 -12.62 -2.29 -6.05
N ALA A 43 -13.59 -1.84 -5.25
CA ALA A 43 -13.92 -2.48 -3.97
C ALA A 43 -14.58 -3.84 -4.16
N GLY A 44 -15.43 -4.00 -5.18
CA GLY A 44 -16.05 -5.27 -5.52
C GLY A 44 -15.01 -6.31 -5.93
N VAL A 45 -14.15 -5.98 -6.91
CA VAL A 45 -13.08 -6.86 -7.37
C VAL A 45 -12.05 -7.11 -6.27
N GLY A 46 -11.70 -6.08 -5.49
CA GLY A 46 -10.82 -6.23 -4.33
C GLY A 46 -11.41 -7.12 -3.23
N GLY A 47 -12.69 -6.95 -2.93
CA GLY A 47 -13.42 -7.79 -1.97
C GLY A 47 -13.49 -9.24 -2.42
N LEU A 48 -13.72 -9.49 -3.71
CA LEU A 48 -13.65 -10.84 -4.29
C LEU A 48 -12.26 -11.47 -4.13
N SER A 49 -11.17 -10.69 -4.26
CA SER A 49 -9.80 -11.16 -3.96
C SER A 49 -9.64 -11.58 -2.50
N ALA A 50 -10.20 -10.81 -1.55
CA ALA A 50 -10.16 -11.16 -0.12
C ALA A 50 -10.98 -12.43 0.18
N LEU A 51 -12.17 -12.55 -0.40
CA LEU A 51 -13.00 -13.77 -0.28
C LEU A 51 -12.32 -14.99 -0.90
N ALA A 52 -11.68 -14.83 -2.06
CA ALA A 52 -10.92 -15.89 -2.69
C ALA A 52 -9.75 -16.38 -1.82
N LYS A 53 -9.09 -15.48 -1.09
CA LYS A 53 -8.07 -15.87 -0.09
C LYS A 53 -8.65 -16.66 1.08
N LEU A 54 -9.87 -16.32 1.54
CA LEU A 54 -10.58 -17.10 2.56
C LEU A 54 -10.95 -18.50 2.06
N GLY A 55 -11.45 -18.59 0.82
CA GLY A 55 -11.86 -19.84 0.20
C GLY A 55 -10.73 -20.70 -0.37
N GLY A 56 -9.49 -20.20 -0.41
CA GLY A 56 -8.36 -20.90 -1.00
C GLY A 56 -8.33 -20.89 -2.55
N GLU A 57 -9.14 -20.04 -3.19
CA GLU A 57 -9.32 -19.98 -4.63
C GLU A 57 -8.21 -19.17 -5.32
N SER A 58 -7.07 -19.82 -5.59
CA SER A 58 -5.87 -19.14 -6.10
C SER A 58 -6.05 -18.49 -7.47
N ALA A 59 -6.85 -19.09 -8.36
CA ALA A 59 -7.13 -18.55 -9.68
C ALA A 59 -7.95 -17.26 -9.60
N VAL A 60 -9.03 -17.27 -8.81
CA VAL A 60 -9.86 -16.08 -8.58
C VAL A 60 -9.03 -14.99 -7.91
N ASN A 61 -8.26 -15.31 -6.88
CA ASN A 61 -7.39 -14.34 -6.21
C ASN A 61 -6.37 -13.72 -7.17
N THR A 62 -5.77 -14.50 -8.06
CA THR A 62 -4.78 -13.99 -9.03
C THR A 62 -5.40 -12.98 -9.98
N THR A 63 -6.53 -13.35 -10.59
CA THR A 63 -7.24 -12.50 -11.56
C THR A 63 -7.74 -11.22 -10.91
N THR A 64 -8.41 -11.35 -9.76
CA THR A 64 -8.96 -10.20 -9.03
C THR A 64 -7.87 -9.30 -8.43
N SER A 65 -6.74 -9.86 -7.99
CA SER A 65 -5.61 -9.06 -7.48
C SER A 65 -5.00 -8.17 -8.55
N ALA A 66 -4.85 -8.70 -9.76
CA ALA A 66 -4.35 -7.94 -10.91
C ALA A 66 -5.38 -6.92 -11.42
N ALA A 67 -6.67 -7.27 -11.41
CA ALA A 67 -7.73 -6.45 -11.99
C ALA A 67 -8.16 -5.28 -11.09
N ALA A 68 -7.91 -5.32 -9.77
CA ALA A 68 -8.39 -4.30 -8.85
C ALA A 68 -7.87 -2.88 -9.20
N LEU A 69 -6.54 -2.66 -9.18
CA LEU A 69 -5.95 -1.33 -9.35
C LEU A 69 -6.35 -0.60 -10.65
N PRO A 70 -6.44 -1.27 -11.82
CA PRO A 70 -6.90 -0.64 -13.06
C PRO A 70 -8.28 0.03 -12.98
N PHE A 71 -9.19 -0.43 -12.10
CA PHE A 71 -10.48 0.25 -11.93
C PHE A 71 -10.33 1.68 -11.40
N LEU A 72 -9.27 1.99 -10.65
CA LEU A 72 -9.02 3.36 -10.19
C LEU A 72 -8.58 4.31 -11.31
N LEU A 73 -8.24 3.82 -12.51
CA LEU A 73 -7.90 4.68 -13.65
C LEU A 73 -9.05 5.61 -14.04
N GLY A 74 -10.30 5.18 -13.90
CA GLY A 74 -11.47 6.04 -14.15
C GLY A 74 -11.52 7.23 -13.19
N THR A 75 -11.18 7.02 -11.92
CA THR A 75 -11.07 8.11 -10.93
C THR A 75 -9.95 9.09 -11.30
N VAL A 76 -8.79 8.57 -11.71
CA VAL A 76 -7.64 9.40 -12.14
C VAL A 76 -7.97 10.21 -13.39
N ASN A 77 -8.68 9.63 -14.36
CA ASN A 77 -9.06 10.30 -15.59
C ASN A 77 -10.11 11.40 -15.40
N ARG A 78 -10.97 11.28 -14.38
CA ARG A 78 -11.94 12.32 -14.03
C ARG A 78 -11.37 13.41 -13.12
N ALA A 79 -10.22 13.18 -12.50
CA ALA A 79 -9.59 14.17 -11.64
C ALA A 79 -9.03 15.35 -12.47
N ASP A 80 -9.12 16.55 -11.91
CA ASP A 80 -8.52 17.75 -12.49
C ASP A 80 -7.02 17.80 -12.19
N LEU A 81 -6.27 17.00 -12.95
CA LEU A 81 -4.83 16.83 -12.79
C LEU A 81 -4.08 17.24 -14.06
N PRO A 82 -2.91 17.88 -13.92
CA PRO A 82 -1.92 18.00 -14.98
C PRO A 82 -1.63 16.66 -15.67
N GLU A 83 -1.37 16.69 -16.97
CA GLU A 83 -1.22 15.50 -17.82
C GLU A 83 -0.07 14.59 -17.37
N ASP A 84 1.05 15.18 -16.94
CA ASP A 84 2.21 14.49 -16.39
C ASP A 84 1.86 13.67 -15.13
N LYS A 85 1.12 14.28 -14.20
CA LYS A 85 0.68 13.62 -12.95
C LYS A 85 -0.33 12.53 -13.23
N ARG A 86 -1.29 12.79 -14.12
CA ARG A 86 -2.28 11.79 -14.57
C ARG A 86 -1.60 10.56 -15.17
N THR A 87 -0.62 10.79 -16.04
CA THR A 87 0.17 9.74 -16.67
C THR A 87 0.97 8.94 -15.64
N ALA A 88 1.63 9.62 -14.70
CA ALA A 88 2.41 8.97 -13.65
C ALA A 88 1.55 8.12 -12.70
N ILE A 89 0.38 8.61 -12.27
CA ILE A 89 -0.55 7.83 -11.44
C ILE A 89 -1.06 6.62 -12.23
N SER A 90 -1.41 6.81 -13.49
CA SER A 90 -1.91 5.72 -14.34
C SER A 90 -0.86 4.64 -14.57
N ALA A 91 0.37 5.03 -14.87
CA ALA A 91 1.52 4.14 -14.99
C ALA A 91 1.78 3.40 -13.66
N ALA A 92 1.67 4.10 -12.53
CA ALA A 92 1.79 3.47 -11.22
C ALA A 92 0.70 2.41 -11.01
N LEU A 93 -0.56 2.70 -11.31
CA LEU A 93 -1.67 1.75 -11.16
C LEU A 93 -1.48 0.50 -12.03
N ILE A 94 -1.03 0.65 -13.27
CA ILE A 94 -0.72 -0.47 -14.18
C ILE A 94 0.45 -1.30 -13.66
N ALA A 95 1.55 -0.65 -13.24
CA ALA A 95 2.68 -1.34 -12.65
C ALA A 95 2.28 -2.11 -11.37
N GLY A 96 1.43 -1.50 -10.55
CA GLY A 96 0.87 -2.13 -9.36
C GLY A 96 0.02 -3.36 -9.71
N ALA A 97 -0.82 -3.28 -10.75
CA ALA A 97 -1.63 -4.39 -11.24
C ALA A 97 -0.78 -5.61 -11.63
N ILE A 98 0.31 -5.38 -12.38
CA ILE A 98 1.27 -6.40 -12.78
C ILE A 98 1.96 -7.01 -11.55
N GLY A 99 2.43 -6.14 -10.64
CA GLY A 99 3.08 -6.53 -9.39
C GLY A 99 2.19 -7.42 -8.52
N GLN A 100 0.96 -6.98 -8.28
CA GLN A 100 -0.07 -7.69 -7.51
C GLN A 100 -0.45 -9.03 -8.15
N GLY A 101 -0.63 -9.06 -9.46
CA GLY A 101 -0.89 -10.30 -10.20
C GLY A 101 0.26 -11.30 -10.09
N SER A 102 1.51 -10.83 -10.18
CA SER A 102 2.69 -11.68 -9.98
C SER A 102 2.81 -12.18 -8.53
N GLN A 103 2.55 -11.32 -7.54
CA GLN A 103 2.60 -11.68 -6.13
C GLN A 103 1.51 -12.71 -5.77
N ALA A 104 0.32 -12.59 -6.35
CA ALA A 104 -0.80 -13.51 -6.13
C ALA A 104 -0.56 -14.92 -6.71
N ARG A 105 0.25 -15.05 -7.76
CA ARG A 105 0.70 -16.36 -8.32
C ARG A 105 1.74 -17.06 -7.43
N GLY A 106 2.26 -16.37 -6.42
CA GLY A 106 3.25 -16.88 -5.49
C GLY A 106 4.66 -16.94 -6.07
N ALA A 107 5.62 -17.28 -5.22
CA ALA A 107 7.05 -17.19 -5.52
C ALA A 107 7.60 -18.27 -6.50
N LYS A 108 6.72 -18.98 -7.23
CA LYS A 108 7.10 -20.04 -8.18
C LYS A 108 7.34 -19.53 -9.60
N THR A 109 6.80 -18.36 -9.97
CA THR A 109 6.94 -17.81 -11.33
C THR A 109 7.03 -16.27 -11.31
N GLY A 110 7.96 -15.69 -12.09
CA GLY A 110 7.99 -14.25 -12.38
C GLY A 110 8.29 -13.30 -11.21
N VAL A 111 8.79 -13.79 -10.08
CA VAL A 111 8.95 -13.03 -8.82
C VAL A 111 9.73 -11.73 -9.00
N THR A 112 10.77 -11.73 -9.83
CA THR A 112 11.57 -10.52 -10.11
C THR A 112 10.80 -9.51 -10.96
N VAL A 113 10.03 -9.95 -11.95
CA VAL A 113 9.19 -9.06 -12.77
C VAL A 113 8.12 -8.41 -11.91
N GLY A 114 7.46 -9.19 -11.05
CA GLY A 114 6.51 -8.67 -10.07
C GLY A 114 7.14 -7.65 -9.13
N ALA A 115 8.35 -7.93 -8.61
CA ALA A 115 9.08 -7.03 -7.73
C ALA A 115 9.49 -5.72 -8.43
N VAL A 116 9.94 -5.78 -9.69
CA VAL A 116 10.25 -4.58 -10.49
C VAL A 116 8.99 -3.75 -10.74
N ALA A 117 7.86 -4.39 -11.06
CA ALA A 117 6.60 -3.70 -11.25
C ALA A 117 6.11 -3.03 -9.95
N LEU A 118 6.23 -3.71 -8.80
CA LEU A 118 5.95 -3.11 -7.49
C LEU A 118 6.92 -1.98 -7.15
N ALA A 119 8.20 -2.12 -7.47
CA ALA A 119 9.20 -1.07 -7.28
C ALA A 119 8.85 0.18 -8.08
N ALA A 120 8.48 0.02 -9.36
CA ALA A 120 8.03 1.12 -10.22
C ALA A 120 6.74 1.76 -9.67
N HIS A 121 5.76 0.94 -9.26
CA HIS A 121 4.51 1.40 -8.65
C HIS A 121 4.77 2.27 -7.41
N TYR A 122 5.50 1.75 -6.41
CA TYR A 122 5.80 2.49 -5.19
C TYR A 122 6.71 3.69 -5.45
N GLY A 123 7.67 3.57 -6.37
CA GLY A 123 8.57 4.65 -6.75
C GLY A 123 7.87 5.83 -7.39
N LEU A 124 6.95 5.58 -8.33
CA LEU A 124 6.13 6.62 -8.95
C LEU A 124 5.22 7.31 -7.94
N LEU A 125 4.57 6.54 -7.05
CA LEU A 125 3.75 7.10 -5.98
C LEU A 125 4.58 7.93 -5.00
N ALA A 126 5.77 7.46 -4.62
CA ALA A 126 6.70 8.20 -3.77
C ALA A 126 7.14 9.52 -4.44
N TRP A 127 7.49 9.47 -5.73
CA TRP A 127 7.84 10.66 -6.51
C TRP A 127 6.69 11.67 -6.55
N LEU A 128 5.46 11.23 -6.80
CA LEU A 128 4.28 12.11 -6.79
C LEU A 128 4.05 12.78 -5.43
N LEU A 129 4.27 12.08 -4.32
CA LEU A 129 4.20 12.69 -2.99
C LEU A 129 5.31 13.72 -2.78
N TYR A 130 6.52 13.44 -3.28
CA TYR A 130 7.62 14.39 -3.23
C TYR A 130 7.32 15.67 -4.02
N GLU A 131 6.74 15.54 -5.22
CA GLU A 131 6.26 16.66 -6.05
C GLU A 131 5.11 17.43 -5.37
N LYS A 132 4.24 16.76 -4.62
CA LYS A 132 3.22 17.42 -3.76
C LYS A 132 3.82 18.15 -2.55
N GLY A 133 5.13 18.06 -2.32
CA GLY A 133 5.85 18.80 -1.27
C GLY A 133 6.29 17.94 -0.08
N ALA A 134 6.06 16.63 -0.08
CA ALA A 134 6.58 15.76 0.97
C ALA A 134 8.11 15.71 0.94
N ARG A 135 8.72 15.62 2.11
CA ARG A 135 10.17 15.54 2.28
C ARG A 135 10.54 14.39 3.19
N PHE A 136 11.74 13.84 2.96
CA PHE A 136 12.29 12.81 3.83
C PHE A 136 12.72 13.41 5.17
N SER A 137 12.51 12.65 6.24
CA SER A 137 13.10 12.94 7.55
C SER A 137 13.64 11.64 8.16
N ARG A 138 14.72 11.74 8.94
CA ARG A 138 15.33 10.58 9.60
C ARG A 138 14.31 9.86 10.49
N GLU A 139 13.52 10.61 11.23
CA GLU A 139 12.48 10.08 12.13
C GLU A 139 11.42 9.24 11.42
N ARG A 140 11.12 9.56 10.14
CA ARG A 140 10.17 8.80 9.34
C ARG A 140 10.84 7.62 8.62
N VAL A 141 12.04 7.81 8.08
CA VAL A 141 12.71 6.80 7.26
C VAL A 141 13.28 5.66 8.10
N VAL A 142 13.99 5.97 9.19
CA VAL A 142 14.72 4.98 10.00
C VAL A 142 13.83 3.82 10.50
N PRO A 143 12.68 4.04 11.17
CA PRO A 143 11.87 2.93 11.67
C PRO A 143 11.37 2.01 10.54
N ARG A 144 11.08 2.58 9.37
CA ARG A 144 10.62 1.84 8.19
C ARG A 144 11.75 1.04 7.55
N ALA A 145 12.93 1.65 7.45
CA ALA A 145 14.13 0.98 6.96
C ALA A 145 14.55 -0.18 7.88
N VAL A 146 14.43 -0.02 9.21
CA VAL A 146 14.67 -1.10 10.17
C VAL A 146 13.66 -2.24 9.99
N ALA A 147 12.37 -1.92 9.89
CA ALA A 147 11.33 -2.93 9.66
C ALA A 147 11.56 -3.69 8.34
N TRP A 148 11.91 -2.97 7.27
CA TRP A 148 12.26 -3.59 5.99
C TRP A 148 13.53 -4.42 6.07
N GLY A 149 14.57 -3.95 6.75
CA GLY A 149 15.82 -4.69 6.98
C GLY A 149 15.58 -6.00 7.73
N ALA A 150 14.72 -5.98 8.76
CA ALA A 150 14.29 -7.18 9.47
C ALA A 150 13.53 -8.15 8.55
N GLY A 151 12.67 -7.64 7.67
CA GLY A 151 12.04 -8.42 6.61
C GLY A 151 13.05 -9.07 5.66
N THR A 152 14.01 -8.31 5.14
CA THR A 152 15.07 -8.83 4.26
C THR A 152 15.89 -9.92 4.95
N LEU A 153 16.20 -9.77 6.24
CA LEU A 153 16.88 -10.80 7.02
C LEU A 153 16.00 -12.06 7.16
N LEU A 154 14.71 -11.90 7.45
CA LEU A 154 13.76 -13.01 7.49
C LEU A 154 13.71 -13.73 6.13
N ALA A 155 13.70 -12.98 5.02
CA ALA A 155 13.77 -13.54 3.67
C ALA A 155 15.05 -14.35 3.48
N ALA A 156 16.21 -13.81 3.87
CA ALA A 156 17.49 -14.50 3.73
C ALA A 156 17.55 -15.82 4.51
N VAL A 157 16.87 -15.92 5.65
CA VAL A 157 16.87 -17.13 6.49
C VAL A 157 15.80 -18.14 6.08
N LYS A 158 14.57 -17.68 5.76
CA LYS A 158 13.40 -18.56 5.58
C LYS A 158 12.94 -18.70 4.13
N ALA A 159 13.22 -17.71 3.28
CA ALA A 159 12.81 -17.71 1.88
C ALA A 159 13.86 -17.00 0.98
N PRO A 160 15.09 -17.53 0.84
CA PRO A 160 16.21 -16.80 0.23
C PRO A 160 15.94 -16.27 -1.19
N ARG A 161 15.07 -16.97 -1.94
CA ARG A 161 14.59 -16.55 -3.27
C ARG A 161 13.86 -15.18 -3.27
N LEU A 162 13.38 -14.73 -2.11
CA LEU A 162 12.68 -13.46 -1.96
C LEU A 162 13.60 -12.30 -1.59
N VAL A 163 14.87 -12.54 -1.27
CA VAL A 163 15.80 -11.46 -0.90
C VAL A 163 15.87 -10.38 -1.98
N VAL A 164 16.11 -10.77 -3.24
CA VAL A 164 16.18 -9.82 -4.36
C VAL A 164 14.83 -9.10 -4.57
N PRO A 165 13.69 -9.81 -4.68
CA PRO A 165 12.36 -9.18 -4.71
C PRO A 165 12.09 -8.18 -3.58
N THR A 166 12.38 -8.56 -2.33
CA THR A 166 12.20 -7.72 -1.14
C THR A 166 13.09 -6.49 -1.18
N LEU A 167 14.31 -6.61 -1.71
CA LEU A 167 15.21 -5.48 -1.88
C LEU A 167 14.69 -4.49 -2.94
N LEU A 168 14.28 -5.02 -4.11
CA LEU A 168 13.81 -4.22 -5.25
C LEU A 168 12.55 -3.42 -4.91
N ALA A 169 11.52 -4.08 -4.36
CA ALA A 169 10.25 -3.43 -4.08
C ALA A 169 10.25 -2.67 -2.74
N GLY A 170 11.02 -3.13 -1.76
CA GLY A 170 10.95 -2.62 -0.40
C GLY A 170 11.61 -1.26 -0.20
N GLY A 171 12.67 -0.93 -0.93
CA GLY A 171 13.28 0.40 -0.89
C GLY A 171 12.30 1.52 -1.29
N PRO A 172 11.70 1.45 -2.49
CA PRO A 172 10.64 2.38 -2.91
C PRO A 172 9.43 2.39 -1.97
N LEU A 173 9.05 1.24 -1.40
CA LEU A 173 7.97 1.18 -0.41
C LEU A 173 8.30 1.91 0.89
N VAL A 174 9.52 1.79 1.40
CA VAL A 174 10.01 2.55 2.55
C VAL A 174 9.99 4.04 2.25
N ALA A 175 10.41 4.43 1.04
CA ALA A 175 10.37 5.82 0.61
C ALA A 175 8.93 6.36 0.54
N LEU A 176 8.03 5.63 -0.13
CA LEU A 176 6.60 5.94 -0.20
C LEU A 176 6.00 6.10 1.20
N SER A 177 6.20 5.11 2.07
CA SER A 177 5.66 5.11 3.43
C SER A 177 6.20 6.28 4.27
N ALA A 178 7.48 6.64 4.10
CA ALA A 178 8.10 7.75 4.82
C ALA A 178 7.60 9.12 4.33
N LEU A 179 7.43 9.30 3.02
CA LEU A 179 6.89 10.53 2.43
C LEU A 179 5.41 10.70 2.73
N ALA A 180 4.63 9.62 2.66
CA ALA A 180 3.20 9.65 2.96
C ALA A 180 2.91 10.06 4.40
N ASN A 181 3.86 9.84 5.32
CA ASN A 181 3.75 10.25 6.72
C ASN A 181 4.28 11.68 6.99
N ASP A 182 4.51 12.48 5.95
CA ASP A 182 4.90 13.88 6.11
C ASP A 182 3.71 14.80 6.38
N ARG A 183 3.84 15.66 7.39
CA ARG A 183 2.78 16.62 7.78
C ARG A 183 2.57 17.72 6.75
N ALA A 184 3.56 17.99 5.89
CA ALA A 184 3.41 18.95 4.80
C ALA A 184 2.30 18.56 3.80
N LEU A 185 1.92 17.27 3.77
CA LEU A 185 0.84 16.77 2.95
C LEU A 185 -0.55 16.94 3.59
N VAL A 186 -0.61 17.18 4.91
CA VAL A 186 -1.87 17.27 5.65
C VAL A 186 -2.47 18.66 5.46
N ARG A 187 -3.63 18.73 4.80
CA ARG A 187 -4.37 19.97 4.52
C ARG A 187 -5.84 19.86 4.95
N ASP A 188 -6.40 18.67 4.91
CA ASP A 188 -7.81 18.36 5.16
C ASP A 188 -8.01 16.92 5.68
N VAL A 189 -9.26 16.54 5.98
CA VAL A 189 -9.58 15.20 6.51
C VAL A 189 -9.10 14.05 5.59
N PRO A 190 -9.31 14.11 4.26
CA PRO A 190 -8.77 13.12 3.32
C PRO A 190 -7.24 12.95 3.38
N SER A 191 -6.48 14.05 3.52
CA SER A 191 -5.01 14.01 3.52
C SER A 191 -4.39 13.33 4.75
N PHE A 192 -5.13 13.10 5.84
CA PHE A 192 -4.67 12.22 6.93
C PHE A 192 -4.49 10.76 6.46
N GLY A 193 -5.15 10.39 5.35
CA GLY A 193 -5.07 9.06 4.75
C GLY A 193 -3.68 8.68 4.23
N TYR A 194 -2.82 9.63 3.84
CA TYR A 194 -1.50 9.32 3.29
C TYR A 194 -0.63 8.52 4.27
N GLY A 195 -0.47 9.02 5.49
CA GLY A 195 0.41 8.38 6.49
C GLY A 195 -0.10 7.00 6.88
N HIS A 196 -1.42 6.84 6.96
CA HIS A 196 -2.05 5.55 7.24
C HIS A 196 -1.87 4.57 6.07
N ALA A 197 -2.15 5.01 4.84
CA ALA A 197 -1.96 4.21 3.64
C ALA A 197 -0.52 3.70 3.50
N GLY A 198 0.47 4.58 3.67
CA GLY A 198 1.88 4.21 3.60
C GLY A 198 2.27 3.16 4.66
N ASN A 199 1.70 3.23 5.86
CA ASN A 199 1.96 2.23 6.90
C ASN A 199 1.25 0.91 6.62
N LEU A 200 0.00 0.95 6.15
CA LEU A 200 -0.74 -0.25 5.77
C LEU A 200 -0.02 -1.01 4.65
N LEU A 201 0.45 -0.33 3.60
CA LEU A 201 1.21 -0.97 2.53
C LEU A 201 2.50 -1.63 3.04
N LEU A 202 3.21 -0.99 3.98
CA LEU A 202 4.40 -1.58 4.58
C LEU A 202 4.06 -2.86 5.38
N LEU A 203 2.96 -2.81 6.14
CA LEU A 203 2.48 -3.95 6.93
C LEU A 203 2.02 -5.11 6.04
N THR A 204 1.25 -4.84 4.99
CA THR A 204 0.70 -5.88 4.11
C THR A 204 1.80 -6.55 3.29
N GLN A 205 2.82 -5.81 2.86
CA GLN A 205 3.99 -6.37 2.19
C GLN A 205 4.89 -7.16 3.17
N GLY A 206 5.02 -6.69 4.42
CA GLY A 206 5.65 -7.46 5.49
C GLY A 206 4.92 -8.78 5.77
N TRP A 207 3.59 -8.76 5.78
CA TRP A 207 2.77 -9.97 5.89
C TRP A 207 2.94 -10.89 4.68
N ALA A 208 2.96 -10.35 3.45
CA ALA A 208 3.17 -11.15 2.26
C ALA A 208 4.50 -11.92 2.31
N LEU A 209 5.54 -11.33 2.89
CA LEU A 209 6.81 -11.99 3.15
C LEU A 209 6.71 -13.03 4.27
N ALA A 210 6.08 -12.70 5.40
CA ALA A 210 5.85 -13.62 6.50
C ALA A 210 5.06 -14.87 6.05
N ARG A 211 4.05 -14.68 5.20
CA ARG A 211 3.25 -15.74 4.58
C ARG A 211 4.11 -16.71 3.77
N GLU A 212 5.12 -16.22 3.06
CA GLU A 212 6.05 -17.07 2.32
C GLU A 212 7.06 -17.77 3.25
N ALA A 213 7.42 -17.15 4.37
CA ALA A 213 8.36 -17.71 5.35
C ALA A 213 7.71 -18.75 6.29
N PHE A 214 6.43 -18.58 6.63
CA PHE A 214 5.75 -19.35 7.67
C PHE A 214 4.49 -20.09 7.17
N GLY A 215 4.05 -19.83 5.94
CA GLY A 215 2.85 -20.40 5.35
C GLY A 215 1.63 -19.48 5.38
N PRO A 216 0.58 -19.79 4.59
CA PRO A 216 -0.64 -19.00 4.51
C PRO A 216 -1.51 -19.14 5.76
N VAL A 217 -2.20 -18.05 6.12
CA VAL A 217 -3.20 -18.03 7.18
C VAL A 217 -4.41 -17.28 6.63
N ALA A 218 -5.39 -18.02 6.12
CA ALA A 218 -6.45 -17.47 5.26
C ALA A 218 -7.16 -16.22 5.83
N PRO A 219 -7.55 -16.16 7.13
CA PRO A 219 -8.14 -14.95 7.70
C PRO A 219 -7.20 -13.74 7.69
N VAL A 220 -5.92 -13.95 7.97
CA VAL A 220 -4.91 -12.88 8.00
C VAL A 220 -4.57 -12.45 6.57
N ASP A 221 -4.51 -13.39 5.63
CA ASP A 221 -4.31 -13.11 4.20
C ASP A 221 -5.43 -12.24 3.62
N ALA A 222 -6.67 -12.53 3.98
CA ALA A 222 -7.82 -11.75 3.59
C ALA A 222 -7.82 -10.36 4.24
N ALA A 223 -7.52 -10.28 5.55
CA ALA A 223 -7.41 -9.01 6.27
C ALA A 223 -6.29 -8.12 5.70
N ALA A 224 -5.12 -8.68 5.41
CA ALA A 224 -4.03 -7.98 4.77
C ALA A 224 -4.42 -7.47 3.38
N ARG A 225 -5.20 -8.24 2.62
CA ARG A 225 -5.72 -7.78 1.33
C ARG A 225 -6.69 -6.62 1.48
N CYS A 226 -7.62 -6.68 2.43
CA CYS A 226 -8.53 -5.56 2.71
C CYS A 226 -7.77 -4.29 3.13
N ALA A 227 -6.76 -4.43 3.99
CA ALA A 227 -5.91 -3.33 4.41
C ALA A 227 -5.15 -2.69 3.23
N GLU A 228 -4.64 -3.51 2.31
CA GLU A 228 -3.97 -3.06 1.10
C GLU A 228 -4.92 -2.29 0.16
N LEU A 229 -6.14 -2.79 -0.03
CA LEU A 229 -7.16 -2.10 -0.83
C LEU A 229 -7.54 -0.74 -0.23
N GLY A 230 -7.73 -0.70 1.09
CA GLY A 230 -7.99 0.55 1.81
C GLY A 230 -6.84 1.54 1.69
N ALA A 231 -5.60 1.06 1.73
CA ALA A 231 -4.42 1.89 1.54
C ALA A 231 -4.37 2.50 0.13
N TYR A 232 -4.69 1.72 -0.91
CA TYR A 232 -4.73 2.23 -2.27
C TYR A 232 -5.82 3.27 -2.51
N LEU A 233 -7.01 3.07 -1.94
CA LEU A 233 -8.07 4.09 -1.99
C LEU A 233 -7.63 5.38 -1.33
N LEU A 234 -7.12 5.31 -0.09
CA LEU A 234 -6.64 6.49 0.64
C LEU A 234 -5.54 7.24 -0.11
N LEU A 235 -4.58 6.51 -0.69
CA LEU A 235 -3.45 7.10 -1.39
C LEU A 235 -3.88 7.76 -2.71
N ILE A 236 -4.73 7.09 -3.50
CA ILE A 236 -5.21 7.62 -4.78
C ILE A 236 -6.16 8.78 -4.55
N ASP A 237 -7.11 8.68 -3.62
CA ASP A 237 -8.04 9.75 -3.29
C ASP A 237 -7.29 11.03 -2.94
N ALA A 238 -6.30 10.90 -2.06
CA ALA A 238 -5.51 12.04 -1.66
C ALA A 238 -4.59 12.53 -2.80
N LEU A 239 -4.10 11.68 -3.70
CA LEU A 239 -3.34 12.13 -4.88
C LEU A 239 -4.23 12.87 -5.91
N THR A 240 -5.50 12.51 -6.02
CA THR A 240 -6.47 13.09 -6.95
C THR A 240 -7.29 14.25 -6.38
N ALA A 241 -7.19 14.51 -5.08
CA ALA A 241 -7.66 15.72 -4.41
C ALA A 241 -6.68 16.88 -4.60
#